data_AF-A0A5J6IFA0-F1
#
_entry.id   AF-A0A5J6IFA0-F1
#
_cell.length_a   1.000
_cell.length_b   1.000
_cell.length_c   1.000
_cell.angle_alpha   90.00
_cell.angle_beta   90.00
_cell.angle_gamma   90.00
#
_symmetry.space_group_name_H-M   'P 1'
#
loop_
_entity.id
_entity.type
_entity.pdbx_description
1 polymer ?
#
loop_
_entity_poly.entity_id
_entity_poly.type
_entity_poly.pdbx_seq_one_letter_code
_entity_poly.pdbx_strand_id
1 'polypeptide(L)'
;MSRGAGRVGERNCRACGDRLRPGARPQPVYCSTACRARQWRTERRLRKRLAAVQGGAGGVECPECGARWVAGVDRRSNAVFCSRRCVVRAWRRRKETFDERAQ
;
A
#
# COMPACT_ATOMS: atom_id res chain seq x y z
N MET A 1 45.35 -12.20 -23.35
CA MET A 1 44.60 -12.60 -22.14
C MET A 1 44.82 -11.55 -21.05
N SER A 2 43.96 -10.53 -20.96
CA SER A 2 43.98 -9.59 -19.83
C SER A 2 42.54 -9.36 -19.37
N ARG A 3 42.31 -9.66 -18.09
CA ARG A 3 41.03 -9.99 -17.48
C ARG A 3 40.06 -8.82 -17.53
N GLY A 4 38.83 -9.08 -17.99
CA GLY A 4 37.72 -8.14 -17.91
C GLY A 4 37.45 -7.76 -16.46
N ALA A 5 37.77 -6.51 -16.12
CA ALA A 5 37.28 -5.88 -14.90
C ALA A 5 35.76 -5.76 -15.04
N GLY A 6 35.04 -6.77 -14.55
CA GLY A 6 33.60 -6.75 -14.48
C GLY A 6 33.18 -5.44 -13.80
N ARG A 7 32.40 -4.62 -14.52
CA ARG A 7 31.71 -3.46 -13.95
C ARG A 7 31.10 -3.94 -12.64
N VAL A 8 31.67 -3.53 -11.51
CA VAL A 8 31.00 -3.66 -10.21
C VAL A 8 29.87 -2.66 -10.30
N GLY A 9 28.80 -3.09 -10.97
CA GLY A 9 27.67 -2.25 -11.31
C GLY A 9 27.22 -1.57 -10.04
N GLU A 10 27.08 -0.27 -10.12
CA GLU A 10 26.61 0.55 -9.01
C GLU A 10 25.36 -0.10 -8.42
N ARG A 11 25.50 -0.72 -7.24
CA ARG A 11 24.40 -1.46 -6.62
C ARG A 11 23.61 -0.48 -5.78
N ASN A 12 22.32 -0.40 -6.08
CA ASN A 12 21.40 0.48 -5.39
C ASN A 12 20.56 -0.29 -4.38
N CYS A 13 20.26 0.36 -3.26
CA CYS A 13 19.41 -0.19 -2.23
C CYS A 13 18.02 -0.42 -2.79
N ARG A 14 17.52 -1.66 -2.73
CA ARG A 14 16.16 -1.99 -3.20
C ARG A 14 15.07 -1.18 -2.48
N ALA A 15 15.34 -0.66 -1.27
CA ALA A 15 14.38 0.11 -0.48
C ALA A 15 14.30 1.59 -0.80
N CYS A 16 15.45 2.26 -0.92
CA CYS A 16 15.53 3.72 -1.04
C CYS A 16 16.21 4.21 -2.33
N GLY A 17 16.83 3.31 -3.11
CA GLY A 17 17.57 3.66 -4.31
C GLY A 17 19.00 4.12 -4.06
N ASP A 18 19.38 4.45 -2.82
CA ASP A 18 20.74 4.93 -2.51
C ASP A 18 21.81 3.89 -2.84
N ARG A 19 22.99 4.37 -3.25
CA ARG A 19 24.16 3.54 -3.52
C ARG A 19 24.54 2.73 -2.28
N LEU A 20 24.72 1.43 -2.47
CA LEU A 20 25.18 0.52 -1.44
C LEU A 20 26.67 0.72 -1.21
N ARG A 21 27.09 0.75 0.06
CA ARG A 21 28.51 0.90 0.41
C ARG A 21 29.35 -0.19 -0.27
N PRO A 22 30.40 0.17 -1.02
CA PRO A 22 31.40 -0.78 -1.47
C PRO A 22 32.05 -1.44 -0.24
N GLY A 23 32.11 -2.78 -0.20
CA GLY A 23 32.83 -3.52 0.84
C GLY A 23 32.03 -4.04 2.03
N ALA A 24 30.76 -3.66 2.21
CA ALA A 24 29.91 -4.20 3.28
C ALA A 24 29.22 -5.51 2.84
N ARG A 25 29.89 -6.66 3.05
CA ARG A 25 29.47 -8.01 2.62
C ARG A 25 29.52 -8.20 1.09
N PRO A 26 29.65 -9.43 0.58
CA PRO A 26 29.77 -9.66 -0.87
C PRO A 26 28.60 -9.08 -1.66
N GLN A 27 27.38 -9.07 -1.09
CA GLN A 27 26.14 -8.67 -1.77
C GLN A 27 25.07 -8.08 -0.82
N PRO A 28 25.27 -6.88 -0.25
CA PRO A 28 24.18 -6.19 0.43
C PRO A 28 23.07 -5.90 -0.59
N VAL A 29 21.81 -6.08 -0.19
CA VAL A 29 20.61 -5.70 -0.98
C VAL A 29 20.01 -4.37 -0.47
N TYR A 30 20.29 -4.04 0.80
CA TYR A 30 19.77 -2.89 1.50
C TYR A 30 20.91 -2.12 2.15
N CYS A 31 20.85 -0.78 2.12
CA CYS A 31 21.87 0.09 2.73
C CYS A 31 21.86 0.04 4.26
N SER A 32 20.75 -0.41 4.86
CA SER A 32 20.58 -0.47 6.32
C SER A 32 19.53 -1.51 6.74
N THR A 33 19.54 -1.86 8.03
CA THR A 33 18.48 -2.65 8.68
C THR A 33 17.13 -1.95 8.60
N ALA A 34 17.09 -0.62 8.68
CA ALA A 34 15.89 0.18 8.49
C ALA A 34 15.30 0.01 7.08
N CYS A 35 16.14 0.04 6.04
CA CYS A 35 15.72 -0.20 4.66
C CYS A 35 15.22 -1.64 4.44
N ARG A 36 15.88 -2.63 5.05
CA ARG A 36 15.38 -4.02 5.07
C ARG A 36 13.98 -4.11 5.70
N ALA A 37 13.77 -3.48 6.85
CA ALA A 37 12.48 -3.49 7.54
C ALA A 37 11.38 -2.78 6.76
N ARG A 38 11.68 -1.65 6.10
CA ARG A 38 10.75 -0.96 5.19
C ARG A 38 10.32 -1.85 4.03
N GLN A 39 11.28 -2.53 3.40
CA GLN A 39 10.98 -3.43 2.29
C GLN A 39 10.16 -4.64 2.74
N TRP A 40 10.49 -5.27 3.86
CA TRP A 40 9.67 -6.34 4.44
C TRP A 40 8.22 -5.91 4.71
N ARG A 41 8.00 -4.69 5.25
CA ARG A 41 6.64 -4.16 5.46
C ARG A 41 5.88 -3.95 4.15
N THR A 42 6.58 -3.48 3.12
CA THR A 42 6.01 -3.24 1.78
C THR A 42 5.61 -4.56 1.12
N GLU A 43 6.53 -5.54 1.09
CA GLU A 43 6.26 -6.87 0.55
C GLU A 43 5.16 -7.58 1.33
N ARG A 44 5.13 -7.45 2.67
CA ARG A 44 4.06 -8.04 3.50
C ARG A 44 2.69 -7.45 3.17
N ARG A 45 2.59 -6.13 2.94
CA ARG A 45 1.33 -5.49 2.51
C ARG A 45 0.90 -5.97 1.13
N LEU A 46 1.84 -6.07 0.19
CA LEU A 46 1.56 -6.59 -1.15
C LEU A 46 1.07 -8.04 -1.11
N ARG A 47 1.73 -8.92 -0.34
CA ARG A 47 1.30 -10.31 -0.16
C ARG A 47 -0.13 -10.41 0.39
N LYS A 48 -0.49 -9.59 1.38
CA LYS A 48 -1.86 -9.53 1.90
C LYS A 48 -2.86 -9.08 0.84
N ARG A 49 -2.52 -8.08 0.03
CA ARG A 49 -3.37 -7.63 -1.09
C ARG A 49 -3.57 -8.73 -2.13
N LEU A 50 -2.50 -9.38 -2.55
CA LEU A 50 -2.56 -10.46 -3.54
C LEU A 50 -3.37 -11.64 -3.01
N ALA A 51 -3.17 -12.05 -1.76
CA ALA A 51 -3.97 -13.11 -1.15
C ALA A 51 -5.46 -12.76 -1.07
N ALA A 52 -5.79 -11.50 -0.78
CA ALA A 52 -7.16 -11.03 -0.75
C ALA A 52 -7.79 -10.99 -2.16
N VAL A 53 -7.04 -10.57 -3.19
CA VAL A 53 -7.49 -10.62 -4.59
C VAL A 53 -7.71 -12.08 -5.05
N GLN A 54 -6.75 -12.98 -4.78
CA GLN A 54 -6.85 -14.39 -5.14
C GLN A 54 -7.95 -15.12 -4.38
N GLY A 55 -8.15 -14.80 -3.10
CA GLY A 55 -9.18 -15.39 -2.25
C GLY A 55 -10.57 -14.80 -2.46
N GLY A 56 -10.77 -13.91 -3.44
CA GLY A 56 -12.06 -13.28 -3.72
C GLY A 56 -12.57 -12.39 -2.58
N ALA A 57 -11.69 -11.92 -1.68
CA ALA A 57 -12.08 -11.00 -0.63
C ALA A 57 -12.65 -9.73 -1.28
N GLY A 58 -13.95 -9.51 -1.04
CA GLY A 58 -14.77 -8.57 -1.79
C GLY A 58 -14.16 -7.17 -1.85
N GLY A 59 -13.98 -6.67 -3.07
CA GLY A 59 -13.81 -5.24 -3.29
C GLY A 59 -15.06 -4.53 -2.77
N VAL A 60 -14.88 -3.61 -1.83
CA VAL A 60 -15.94 -2.76 -1.29
C VAL A 60 -15.88 -1.43 -2.00
N GLU A 61 -17.04 -0.89 -2.37
CA GLU A 61 -17.19 0.40 -3.00
C GLU A 61 -17.78 1.43 -2.03
N CYS A 62 -17.28 2.67 -2.07
CA CYS A 62 -17.82 3.76 -1.27
C CYS A 62 -19.20 4.15 -1.82
N PRO A 63 -20.28 4.12 -1.03
CA PRO A 63 -21.60 4.54 -1.51
C PRO A 63 -21.66 6.05 -1.82
N GLU A 64 -20.70 6.84 -1.33
CA GLU A 64 -20.70 8.31 -1.51
C GLU A 64 -19.85 8.80 -2.68
N CYS A 65 -18.83 8.04 -3.09
CA CYS A 65 -17.88 8.50 -4.09
C CYS A 65 -17.38 7.42 -5.05
N GLY A 66 -17.86 6.18 -4.95
CA GLY A 66 -17.46 5.09 -5.83
C GLY A 66 -16.03 4.58 -5.62
N ALA A 67 -15.27 5.11 -4.66
CA ALA A 67 -13.91 4.65 -4.40
C ALA A 67 -13.92 3.17 -3.96
N ARG A 68 -13.10 2.33 -4.58
CA ARG A 68 -13.00 0.89 -4.28
C ARG A 68 -11.82 0.57 -3.36
N TRP A 69 -11.97 -0.43 -2.49
CA TRP A 69 -10.88 -0.94 -1.65
C TRP A 69 -11.09 -2.39 -1.26
N VAL A 70 -10.03 -3.06 -0.81
CA VAL A 70 -10.11 -4.42 -0.29
C VAL A 70 -10.35 -4.38 1.23
N ALA A 71 -11.47 -4.95 1.66
CA ALA A 71 -11.83 -5.05 3.09
C ALA A 71 -10.78 -5.86 3.87
N GLY A 72 -10.39 -5.38 5.05
CA GLY A 72 -9.39 -6.03 5.91
C GLY A 72 -7.93 -5.83 5.45
N VAL A 73 -7.70 -5.24 4.28
CA VAL A 73 -6.35 -5.00 3.74
C VAL A 73 -6.04 -3.52 3.62
N ASP A 74 -6.85 -2.77 2.86
CA ASP A 74 -6.67 -1.34 2.69
C ASP A 74 -7.39 -0.54 3.79
N ARG A 75 -8.49 -1.10 4.30
CA ARG A 75 -9.30 -0.56 5.40
C ARG A 75 -9.75 -1.68 6.33
N ARG A 76 -10.36 -1.32 7.46
CA ARG A 76 -10.99 -2.30 8.38
C ARG A 76 -12.00 -3.16 7.62
N SER A 77 -12.18 -4.41 8.03
CA SER A 77 -13.06 -5.39 7.38
C SER A 77 -14.52 -4.92 7.31
N ASN A 78 -14.97 -4.14 8.29
CA ASN A 78 -16.32 -3.57 8.37
C ASN A 78 -16.40 -2.10 7.90
N ALA A 79 -15.37 -1.58 7.22
CA ALA A 79 -15.42 -0.22 6.72
C ALA A 79 -16.46 -0.11 5.60
N VAL A 80 -17.41 0.82 5.74
CA VAL A 80 -18.45 1.13 4.73
C VAL A 80 -18.09 2.36 3.89
N PHE A 81 -17.34 3.31 4.45
CA PHE A 81 -16.95 4.55 3.76
C PHE A 81 -15.44 4.62 3.59
N CYS A 82 -15.01 5.22 2.49
CA CYS A 82 -13.58 5.35 2.19
C CYS A 82 -12.85 6.35 3.12
N SER A 83 -13.58 7.29 3.73
CA SER A 83 -13.02 8.36 4.55
C SER A 83 -14.06 8.98 5.48
N ARG A 84 -13.60 9.67 6.53
CA ARG A 84 -14.48 10.47 7.40
C ARG A 84 -15.27 11.53 6.64
N ARG A 85 -14.70 12.10 5.56
CA ARG A 85 -15.40 13.05 4.68
C ARG A 85 -16.64 12.43 4.04
N CYS A 86 -16.55 11.18 3.56
CA CYS A 86 -17.70 10.46 3.00
C CYS A 86 -18.75 10.12 4.07
N VAL A 87 -18.33 9.74 5.28
CA VAL A 87 -19.27 9.53 6.41
C VAL A 87 -20.12 10.79 6.64
N VAL A 88 -19.49 11.97 6.67
CA VAL A 88 -20.20 13.24 6.90
C VAL A 88 -21.13 13.59 5.74
N ARG A 89 -20.73 13.37 4.48
CA ARG A 89 -21.59 13.60 3.31
C ARG A 89 -22.84 12.70 3.34
N ALA A 90 -22.66 11.42 3.63
CA ALA A 90 -23.76 10.47 3.77
C ALA A 90 -24.76 10.90 4.84
N TRP A 91 -24.24 11.36 5.98
CA TRP A 91 -25.08 11.85 7.08
C TRP A 91 -25.87 13.11 6.69
N ARG A 92 -25.26 14.07 5.99
CA ARG A 92 -25.95 15.28 5.52
C ARG A 92 -27.05 14.96 4.53
N ARG A 93 -26.77 14.12 3.51
CA ARG A 93 -27.77 13.70 2.52
C ARG A 93 -28.98 13.04 3.18
N ARG A 94 -28.75 12.17 4.18
CA ARG A 94 -29.84 11.54 4.94
C ARG A 94 -30.71 12.56 5.68
N LYS A 95 -30.10 13.64 6.19
CA LYS A 95 -30.81 14.70 6.88
C LYS A 95 -31.68 15.53 5.93
N GLU A 96 -31.12 15.92 4.79
CA GLU A 96 -31.85 16.62 3.71
C GLU A 96 -33.08 15.81 3.26
N THR A 97 -32.90 14.51 3.00
CA THR A 97 -34.03 13.63 2.62
C THR A 97 -35.09 13.46 3.73
N PHE A 98 -34.72 13.67 4.99
CA PHE A 98 -35.67 13.61 6.10
C PHE A 98 -36.47 14.91 6.20
N ASP A 99 -35.79 16.06 6.05
CA ASP A 99 -36.41 17.39 6.08
C ASP A 99 -37.34 17.62 4.86
N GLU A 100 -37.04 17.02 3.70
CA GLU A 100 -37.91 17.05 2.51
C GLU A 100 -39.18 16.19 2.68
N ARG A 101 -39.13 15.08 3.43
CA ARG A 101 -40.27 14.17 3.64
C ARG A 101 -41.22 14.59 4.76
N ALA A 102 -40.81 15.59 5.56
CA ALA A 102 -41.57 16.11 6.69
C ALA A 102 -42.38 17.38 6.36
N GLN A 103 -42.30 17.87 5.11
CA GLN A 103 -43.10 18.97 4.55
C GLN A 103 -44.25 18.42 3.71
#